data_AF-A0A367L6C0-F1
#
_entry.id   AF-A0A367L6C0-F1
#
_cell.length_a   1.000
_cell.length_b   1.000
_cell.length_c   1.000
_cell.angle_alpha   90.00
_cell.angle_beta   90.00
_cell.angle_gamma   90.00
#
_symmetry.space_group_name_H-M   'P 1'
#
loop_
_entity.id
_entity.type
_entity.pdbx_description
1 polymer ?
#
loop_
_entity_poly.entity_id
_entity_poly.type
_entity_poly.pdbx_seq_one_letter_code
_entity_poly.pdbx_strand_id
1 'polypeptide(L)'
;MGCSNLMEYSPVKDVDDIDERPPSPDASTPWKPVFLVTLYAILTSVLTSLTVWTFRPIPCSGGSRLLRTPVPESSKVPKEIRVFRQNNTFTEPPTPDNDRAWNELLPAGRGFVYVEDGARYGLEPGIATDKGEIYSVSLYHSIHCLGLVRRNYWRLIHAVLGHTTEMVEFARKEMNDSHTAHCFDYFRQSFECSADMSLEWPLTSASGKRIQVDGEGIPHVCTSKQALKEYMEENHFTGARNHDISA
;
A
#
# COMPACT_ATOMS: atom_id res chain seq x y z
N MET A 1 11.17 -35.63 -28.92
CA MET A 1 11.12 -36.62 -27.81
C MET A 1 12.54 -36.75 -27.28
N GLY A 2 12.72 -36.58 -25.97
CA GLY A 2 13.99 -36.17 -25.36
C GLY A 2 15.04 -37.26 -25.13
N CYS A 3 16.23 -36.81 -24.72
CA CYS A 3 17.24 -37.44 -23.85
C CYS A 3 18.33 -36.36 -23.65
N SER A 4 18.59 -35.88 -22.43
CA SER A 4 19.46 -36.45 -21.38
C SER A 4 20.96 -36.34 -21.70
N ASN A 5 21.66 -35.69 -20.75
CA ASN A 5 23.09 -35.42 -20.70
C ASN A 5 23.99 -36.62 -21.01
N LEU A 6 25.10 -36.34 -21.69
CA LEU A 6 26.49 -36.42 -21.19
C LEU A 6 27.41 -36.50 -22.42
N MET A 7 28.48 -35.71 -22.42
CA MET A 7 29.84 -36.16 -22.74
C MET A 7 30.76 -34.92 -22.70
N GLU A 8 31.73 -34.85 -21.80
CA GLU A 8 32.96 -35.67 -21.73
C GLU A 8 34.09 -34.97 -22.48
N TYR A 9 35.19 -34.85 -21.76
CA TYR A 9 36.44 -34.22 -22.16
C TYR A 9 37.13 -35.03 -23.26
N SER A 10 37.84 -34.38 -24.19
CA SER A 10 38.88 -35.06 -24.98
C SER A 10 39.99 -34.13 -25.46
N PRO A 11 41.19 -34.69 -25.70
CA PRO A 11 42.48 -34.01 -25.52
C PRO A 11 43.05 -33.40 -26.81
N VAL A 12 44.10 -32.59 -26.63
CA VAL A 12 44.87 -31.94 -27.69
C VAL A 12 45.90 -32.89 -28.31
N LYS A 13 45.98 -32.85 -29.65
CA LYS A 13 47.13 -32.95 -30.59
C LYS A 13 46.66 -33.70 -31.87
N ASP A 14 47.08 -33.35 -33.08
CA ASP A 14 48.47 -33.23 -33.52
C ASP A 14 48.79 -32.05 -34.44
N VAL A 15 50.06 -31.69 -34.35
CA VAL A 15 50.84 -30.87 -35.27
C VAL A 15 51.30 -31.82 -36.36
N ASP A 16 50.88 -31.63 -37.61
CA ASP A 16 51.60 -31.95 -38.84
C ASP A 16 50.65 -31.75 -40.03
N ASP A 17 50.69 -30.54 -40.60
CA ASP A 17 50.47 -30.27 -42.04
C ASP A 17 50.74 -28.78 -42.26
N ILE A 18 52.02 -28.43 -42.33
CA ILE A 18 52.47 -27.15 -42.88
C ILE A 18 52.88 -27.43 -44.32
N ASP A 19 52.01 -27.11 -45.27
CA ASP A 19 52.37 -26.98 -46.69
C ASP A 19 52.82 -25.52 -46.94
N GLU A 20 54.11 -25.33 -47.16
CA GLU A 20 54.71 -24.05 -47.49
C GLU A 20 54.42 -23.69 -48.97
N ARG A 21 53.67 -22.60 -49.19
CA ARG A 21 53.75 -21.86 -50.45
C ARG A 21 53.73 -20.34 -50.19
N PRO A 22 54.70 -19.56 -50.70
CA PRO A 22 54.74 -18.13 -50.44
C PRO A 22 53.83 -17.37 -51.42
N PRO A 23 53.04 -16.38 -50.96
CA PRO A 23 52.45 -15.38 -51.83
C PRO A 23 53.34 -14.12 -51.91
N SER A 24 53.44 -13.56 -53.12
CA SER A 24 54.11 -12.29 -53.43
C SER A 24 53.43 -11.08 -52.75
N PRO A 25 54.18 -10.03 -52.36
CA PRO A 25 53.57 -8.83 -51.83
C PRO A 25 53.12 -7.90 -52.97
N ASP A 26 51.82 -7.65 -53.07
CA ASP A 26 51.32 -6.44 -53.74
C ASP A 26 50.80 -5.48 -52.67
N ALA A 27 51.26 -4.23 -52.77
CA ALA A 27 51.18 -3.22 -51.74
C ALA A 27 50.03 -2.25 -52.03
N SER A 28 48.98 -2.29 -51.21
CA SER A 28 48.19 -1.09 -50.91
C SER A 28 47.60 -1.17 -49.50
N THR A 29 48.02 -0.24 -48.64
CA THR A 29 47.68 -0.16 -47.22
C THR A 29 46.21 0.26 -46.97
N PRO A 30 45.44 -0.39 -46.06
CA PRO A 30 44.01 -0.12 -45.85
C PRO A 30 43.75 0.86 -44.68
N TRP A 31 44.61 1.84 -44.47
CA TRP A 31 44.50 2.74 -43.30
C TRP A 31 43.35 3.76 -43.41
N LYS A 32 42.97 4.14 -44.64
CA LYS A 32 41.87 5.09 -44.89
C LYS A 32 40.50 4.60 -44.42
N PRO A 33 40.03 3.37 -44.73
CA PRO A 33 38.75 2.88 -44.23
C PRO A 33 38.75 2.67 -42.71
N VAL A 34 39.87 2.22 -42.12
CA VAL A 34 39.99 2.05 -40.66
C VAL A 34 39.89 3.39 -39.94
N PHE A 35 40.51 4.45 -40.47
CA PHE A 35 40.42 5.79 -39.91
C PHE A 35 39.00 6.37 -40.00
N LEU A 36 38.28 6.14 -41.10
CA LEU A 36 36.90 6.62 -41.26
C LEU A 36 35.92 5.90 -40.33
N VAL A 37 36.07 4.58 -40.15
CA VAL A 37 35.23 3.78 -39.24
C VAL A 37 35.46 4.20 -37.78
N THR A 38 36.72 4.41 -37.38
CA THR A 38 37.05 4.86 -36.03
C THR A 38 36.53 6.27 -35.75
N LEU A 39 36.66 7.21 -36.69
CA LEU A 39 36.10 8.55 -36.57
C LEU A 39 34.56 8.52 -36.41
N TYR A 40 33.87 7.72 -37.22
CA TYR A 40 32.41 7.56 -37.15
C TYR A 40 31.95 6.95 -35.82
N ALA A 41 32.66 5.94 -35.32
CA ALA A 41 32.38 5.33 -34.02
C ALA A 41 32.55 6.34 -32.86
N ILE A 42 33.59 7.17 -32.90
CA ILE A 42 33.80 8.23 -31.91
C ILE A 42 32.67 9.26 -31.98
N LEU A 43 32.30 9.71 -33.19
CA LEU A 43 31.29 10.74 -33.37
C LEU A 43 29.91 10.28 -32.88
N THR A 44 29.52 9.04 -33.19
CA THR A 44 28.26 8.44 -32.71
C THR A 44 28.26 8.19 -31.21
N SER A 45 29.40 7.79 -30.63
CA SER A 45 29.57 7.66 -29.17
C SER A 45 29.44 9.01 -28.46
N VAL A 46 30.00 10.08 -29.02
CA VAL A 46 29.89 11.44 -28.46
C VAL A 46 28.46 11.96 -28.59
N LEU A 47 27.81 11.76 -29.74
CA LEU A 47 26.44 12.21 -29.97
C LEU A 47 25.44 11.49 -29.05
N THR A 48 25.59 10.18 -28.87
CA THR A 48 24.75 9.39 -27.94
C THR A 48 25.00 9.76 -26.48
N SER A 49 26.25 10.04 -26.11
CA SER A 49 26.57 10.53 -24.76
C SER A 49 25.97 11.91 -24.50
N LEU A 50 26.00 12.80 -25.48
CA LEU A 50 25.37 14.13 -25.41
C LEU A 50 23.85 14.02 -25.32
N THR A 51 23.20 13.18 -26.13
CA THR A 51 21.74 13.00 -26.04
C THR A 51 21.32 12.37 -24.71
N VAL A 52 22.05 11.38 -24.19
CA VAL A 52 21.81 10.81 -22.86
C VAL A 52 22.03 11.85 -21.76
N TRP A 53 22.96 12.79 -21.95
CA TRP A 53 23.21 13.87 -20.99
C TRP A 53 22.16 14.99 -21.04
N THR A 54 21.75 15.42 -22.24
CA THR A 54 20.71 16.45 -22.43
C THR A 54 19.32 15.95 -22.08
N PHE A 55 19.06 14.66 -22.31
CA PHE A 55 17.80 13.98 -21.99
C PHE A 55 17.95 13.03 -20.81
N ARG A 56 18.81 13.35 -19.82
CA ARG A 56 18.77 12.61 -18.56
C ARG A 56 17.35 12.70 -18.02
N PRO A 57 16.64 11.57 -17.84
CA PRO A 57 15.38 11.61 -17.12
C PRO A 57 15.70 12.21 -15.75
N ILE A 58 15.11 13.36 -15.46
CA ILE A 58 15.18 13.94 -14.12
C ILE A 58 14.73 12.82 -13.19
N PRO A 59 15.57 12.34 -12.26
CA PRO A 59 15.09 11.36 -11.31
C PRO A 59 13.96 12.05 -10.56
N CYS A 60 12.73 11.61 -10.81
CA CYS A 60 11.57 11.92 -9.99
C CYS A 60 11.77 11.26 -8.62
N SER A 61 12.77 11.71 -7.88
CA SER A 61 13.01 11.36 -6.50
C SER A 61 12.36 12.46 -5.67
N GLY A 62 11.04 12.35 -5.54
CA GLY A 62 10.26 13.29 -4.77
C GLY A 62 8.81 12.84 -4.70
N GLY A 63 8.58 11.57 -4.34
CA GLY A 63 7.28 11.22 -3.80
C GLY A 63 7.02 12.16 -2.63
N SER A 64 5.97 12.97 -2.73
CA SER A 64 5.57 13.94 -1.72
C SER A 64 5.43 13.20 -0.39
N ARG A 65 6.45 13.29 0.48
CA ARG A 65 6.30 12.82 1.85
C ARG A 65 5.32 13.78 2.51
N LEU A 66 4.13 13.29 2.84
CA LEU A 66 3.06 14.11 3.37
C LEU A 66 3.53 14.89 4.60
N LEU A 67 4.25 14.22 5.51
CA LEU A 67 5.04 14.81 6.60
C LEU A 67 6.22 13.87 6.91
N ARG A 68 7.30 14.39 7.51
CA ARG A 68 8.31 13.49 8.11
C ARG A 68 7.63 12.86 9.33
N THR A 69 7.84 11.58 9.62
CA THR A 69 7.22 10.94 10.79
C THR A 69 8.17 9.88 11.36
N PRO A 70 8.12 9.58 12.67
CA PRO A 70 8.89 8.48 13.25
C PRO A 70 8.40 7.09 12.83
N VAL A 71 7.24 6.96 12.18
CA VAL A 71 6.78 5.66 11.68
C VAL A 71 7.60 5.20 10.46
N PRO A 72 7.87 3.89 10.32
CA PRO A 72 8.50 3.36 9.12
C PRO A 72 7.69 3.67 7.86
N GLU A 73 8.38 3.95 6.75
CA GLU A 73 7.72 4.08 5.45
C GLU A 73 7.02 2.76 5.08
N SER A 74 5.82 2.83 4.52
CA SER A 74 5.05 1.63 4.13
C SER A 74 5.77 0.72 3.14
N SER A 75 6.73 1.25 2.37
CA SER A 75 7.62 0.49 1.49
C SER A 75 8.68 -0.35 2.23
N LYS A 76 8.98 0.00 3.49
CA LYS A 76 9.96 -0.68 4.34
C LYS A 76 9.33 -1.67 5.31
N VAL A 77 8.00 -1.62 5.48
CA VAL A 77 7.26 -2.61 6.25
C VAL A 77 7.04 -3.85 5.36
N PRO A 78 7.37 -5.07 5.83
CA PRO A 78 7.10 -6.29 5.09
C PRO A 78 5.63 -6.37 4.69
N LYS A 79 5.37 -6.70 3.43
CA LYS A 79 4.01 -6.90 2.91
C LYS A 79 3.69 -8.38 2.87
N GLU A 80 2.45 -8.72 3.19
CA GLU A 80 1.94 -10.08 3.07
C GLU A 80 0.72 -10.12 2.14
N ILE A 81 0.51 -11.28 1.51
CA ILE A 81 -0.70 -11.55 0.74
C ILE A 81 -1.68 -12.24 1.68
N ARG A 82 -2.84 -11.62 1.91
CA ARG A 82 -3.91 -12.17 2.73
C ARG A 82 -5.17 -12.36 1.92
N VAL A 83 -5.75 -13.55 1.99
CA VAL A 83 -7.07 -13.84 1.43
C VAL A 83 -8.10 -13.61 2.52
N PHE A 84 -9.07 -12.74 2.26
CA PHE A 84 -10.12 -12.47 3.23
C PHE A 84 -11.02 -13.69 3.39
N ARG A 85 -11.24 -14.06 4.63
CA ARG A 85 -12.17 -15.12 5.01
C ARG A 85 -13.05 -14.58 6.11
N GLN A 86 -14.34 -14.88 6.03
CA GLN A 86 -15.26 -14.53 7.09
C GLN A 86 -14.81 -15.22 8.38
N ASN A 87 -14.76 -14.45 9.46
CA ASN A 87 -14.52 -14.98 10.79
C ASN A 87 -15.74 -14.69 11.66
N ASN A 88 -16.42 -15.76 12.08
CA ASN A 88 -17.66 -15.66 12.84
C ASN A 88 -17.50 -14.92 14.17
N THR A 89 -16.30 -14.97 14.76
CA THR A 89 -15.95 -14.18 15.94
C THR A 89 -16.21 -12.70 15.73
N PHE A 90 -16.01 -12.18 14.51
CA PHE A 90 -16.19 -10.76 14.20
C PHE A 90 -17.54 -10.43 13.54
N THR A 91 -18.32 -11.43 13.13
CA THR A 91 -19.65 -11.23 12.53
C THR A 91 -20.79 -11.50 13.51
N GLU A 92 -20.58 -12.27 14.57
CA GLU A 92 -21.67 -12.62 15.49
C GLU A 92 -22.14 -11.43 16.37
N PRO A 93 -23.41 -11.47 16.83
CA PRO A 93 -23.93 -10.52 17.82
C PRO A 93 -23.07 -10.48 19.09
N PRO A 94 -23.03 -9.36 19.84
CA PRO A 94 -22.14 -9.20 20.99
C PRO A 94 -22.28 -10.32 22.04
N THR A 95 -21.14 -10.91 22.40
CA THR A 95 -20.93 -11.86 23.50
C THR A 95 -19.64 -11.47 24.21
N PRO A 96 -19.41 -11.90 25.46
CA PRO A 96 -18.16 -11.60 26.16
C PRO A 96 -16.90 -12.00 25.40
N ASP A 97 -16.94 -13.12 24.66
CA ASP A 97 -15.78 -13.64 23.93
C ASP A 97 -15.53 -12.86 22.64
N ASN A 98 -16.57 -12.54 21.87
CA ASN A 98 -16.36 -11.73 20.67
C ASN A 98 -16.05 -10.27 20.99
N ASP A 99 -16.61 -9.69 22.05
CA ASP A 99 -16.26 -8.34 22.47
C ASP A 99 -14.80 -8.28 22.95
N ARG A 100 -14.30 -9.35 23.58
CA ARG A 100 -12.87 -9.50 23.87
C ARG A 100 -12.05 -9.51 22.58
N ALA A 101 -12.42 -10.35 21.61
CA ALA A 101 -11.70 -10.42 20.33
C ALA A 101 -11.69 -9.06 19.60
N TRP A 102 -12.79 -8.31 19.62
CA TRP A 102 -12.87 -6.95 19.08
C TRP A 102 -11.95 -5.96 19.82
N ASN A 103 -11.86 -6.05 21.15
CA ASN A 103 -10.97 -5.22 21.94
C ASN A 103 -9.49 -5.54 21.67
N GLU A 104 -9.16 -6.82 21.43
CA GLU A 104 -7.80 -7.30 21.14
C GLU A 104 -7.26 -6.85 19.77
N LEU A 105 -8.12 -6.36 18.88
CA LEU A 105 -7.69 -5.70 17.63
C LEU A 105 -6.91 -4.40 17.90
N LEU A 106 -7.14 -3.77 19.05
CA LEU A 106 -6.39 -2.60 19.47
C LEU A 106 -5.16 -3.05 20.26
N PRO A 107 -3.96 -2.56 19.91
CA PRO A 107 -2.75 -2.89 20.67
C PRO A 107 -2.78 -2.20 22.03
N ALA A 108 -1.82 -2.55 22.88
CA ALA A 108 -1.57 -1.82 24.12
C ALA A 108 -1.47 -0.31 23.86
N GLY A 109 -2.09 0.49 24.73
CA GLY A 109 -2.21 1.94 24.50
C GLY A 109 -3.25 2.35 23.46
N ARG A 110 -4.08 1.41 22.97
CA ARG A 110 -5.20 1.66 22.03
C ARG A 110 -4.77 2.20 20.66
N GLY A 111 -3.51 1.99 20.27
CA GLY A 111 -2.96 2.49 19.01
C GLY A 111 -2.36 3.89 19.08
N PHE A 112 -2.15 4.44 20.28
CA PHE A 112 -1.38 5.66 20.47
C PHE A 112 0.12 5.37 20.56
N VAL A 113 0.92 6.29 20.03
CA VAL A 113 2.39 6.29 20.11
C VAL A 113 2.89 7.58 20.71
N TYR A 114 4.01 7.50 21.43
CA TYR A 114 4.73 8.68 21.93
C TYR A 114 5.59 9.29 20.82
N VAL A 115 5.59 10.61 20.73
CA VAL A 115 6.49 11.38 19.87
C VAL A 115 7.10 12.49 20.72
N GLU A 116 8.42 12.46 20.88
CA GLU A 116 9.15 13.37 21.76
C GLU A 116 9.20 14.81 21.22
N ASP A 117 9.32 14.97 19.90
CA ASP A 117 9.34 16.26 19.20
C ASP A 117 8.52 16.17 17.90
N GLY A 118 7.20 16.33 18.03
CA GLY A 118 6.29 16.33 16.87
C GLY A 118 6.57 17.47 15.88
N ALA A 119 7.09 18.60 16.35
CA ALA A 119 7.38 19.76 15.52
C ALA A 119 8.51 19.48 14.50
N ARG A 120 9.52 18.68 14.84
CA ARG A 120 10.56 18.22 13.89
C ARG A 120 10.00 17.48 12.68
N TYR A 121 8.83 16.89 12.85
CA TYR A 121 8.09 16.12 11.86
C TYR A 121 7.07 16.95 11.08
N GLY A 122 6.82 18.19 11.53
CA GLY A 122 5.76 19.06 11.01
C GLY A 122 4.37 18.66 11.49
N LEU A 123 4.28 17.93 12.61
CA LEU A 123 3.02 17.55 13.23
C LEU A 123 2.51 18.71 14.10
N GLU A 124 1.19 18.87 14.15
CA GLU A 124 0.55 19.66 15.18
C GLU A 124 0.81 19.06 16.58
N PRO A 125 0.74 19.86 17.66
CA PRO A 125 0.90 19.33 19.02
C PRO A 125 -0.06 18.19 19.34
N GLY A 126 0.48 17.12 19.94
CA GLY A 126 -0.26 15.94 20.34
C GLY A 126 -1.02 16.13 21.66
N ILE A 127 -1.48 15.04 22.26
CA ILE A 127 -2.00 15.08 23.63
C ILE A 127 -0.81 14.99 24.60
N ALA A 128 -0.61 16.02 25.42
CA ALA A 128 0.47 16.01 26.42
C ALA A 128 0.21 14.97 27.52
N THR A 129 1.26 14.23 27.87
CA THR A 129 1.30 13.26 28.98
C THR A 129 2.53 13.52 29.86
N ASP A 130 2.70 12.74 30.93
CA ASP A 130 3.89 12.77 31.78
C ASP A 130 5.18 12.34 31.06
N LYS A 131 5.06 11.62 29.94
CA LYS A 131 6.19 11.03 29.20
C LYS A 131 6.44 11.66 27.82
N GLY A 132 5.68 12.69 27.46
CA GLY A 132 5.73 13.35 26.15
C GLY A 132 4.36 13.47 25.50
N GLU A 133 4.32 13.84 24.22
CA GLU A 133 3.07 13.93 23.48
C GLU A 133 2.69 12.59 22.85
N ILE A 134 1.40 12.29 22.81
CA ILE A 134 0.87 11.10 22.15
C ILE A 134 0.03 11.45 20.92
N TYR A 135 0.11 10.58 19.93
CA TYR A 135 -0.58 10.65 18.63
C TYR A 135 -1.24 9.31 18.32
N SER A 136 -2.37 9.32 17.63
CA SER A 136 -3.03 8.08 17.22
C SER A 136 -2.50 7.60 15.88
N VAL A 137 -2.37 6.29 15.69
CA VAL A 137 -2.09 5.70 14.38
C VAL A 137 -3.41 5.47 13.64
N SER A 138 -3.49 5.92 12.39
CA SER A 138 -4.73 5.97 11.58
C SER A 138 -5.43 4.61 11.45
N LEU A 139 -4.66 3.52 11.26
CA LEU A 139 -5.18 2.15 11.25
C LEU A 139 -5.98 1.83 12.51
N TYR A 140 -5.40 2.06 13.68
CA TYR A 140 -6.05 1.72 14.95
C TYR A 140 -7.18 2.69 15.29
N HIS A 141 -7.11 3.94 14.84
CA HIS A 141 -8.24 4.85 14.93
C HIS A 141 -9.42 4.38 14.07
N SER A 142 -9.17 3.93 12.84
CA SER A 142 -10.18 3.36 11.95
C SER A 142 -10.86 2.13 12.57
N ILE A 143 -10.06 1.22 13.15
CA ILE A 143 -10.58 0.04 13.87
C ILE A 143 -11.37 0.44 15.12
N HIS A 144 -10.91 1.44 15.88
CA HIS A 144 -11.61 1.96 17.04
C HIS A 144 -12.99 2.50 16.67
N CYS A 145 -13.05 3.35 15.65
CA CYS A 145 -14.29 3.94 15.14
C CYS A 145 -15.24 2.87 14.60
N LEU A 146 -14.73 1.88 13.85
CA LEU A 146 -15.53 0.74 13.39
C LEU A 146 -16.16 -0.03 14.57
N GLY A 147 -15.39 -0.27 15.63
CA GLY A 147 -15.88 -0.90 16.85
C GLY A 147 -16.97 -0.07 17.56
N LEU A 148 -16.86 1.26 17.56
CA LEU A 148 -17.90 2.16 18.08
C LEU A 148 -19.20 2.06 17.27
N VAL A 149 -19.10 2.05 15.93
CA VAL A 149 -20.25 1.90 15.03
C VAL A 149 -20.91 0.55 15.26
N ARG A 150 -20.14 -0.56 15.28
CA ARG A 150 -20.65 -1.90 15.62
C ARG A 150 -21.41 -1.88 16.95
N ARG A 151 -20.81 -1.32 18.00
CA ARG A 151 -21.43 -1.29 19.34
C ARG A 151 -22.75 -0.52 19.33
N ASN A 152 -22.80 0.62 18.64
CA ASN A 152 -24.03 1.42 18.56
C ASN A 152 -25.10 0.74 17.71
N TYR A 153 -24.72 0.08 16.62
CA TYR A 153 -25.62 -0.73 15.80
C TYR A 153 -26.31 -1.81 16.64
N TRP A 154 -25.55 -2.63 17.38
CA TRP A 154 -26.14 -3.68 18.21
C TRP A 154 -27.00 -3.14 19.36
N ARG A 155 -26.62 -1.99 19.95
CA ARG A 155 -27.47 -1.31 20.94
C ARG A 155 -28.83 -0.91 20.35
N LEU A 156 -28.85 -0.38 19.13
CA LEU A 156 -30.08 -0.01 18.44
C LEU A 156 -30.91 -1.25 18.10
N ILE A 157 -30.31 -2.29 17.53
CA ILE A 157 -30.98 -3.57 17.25
C ILE A 157 -31.63 -4.12 18.52
N HIS A 158 -30.89 -4.20 19.62
CA HIS A 158 -31.42 -4.71 20.89
C HIS A 158 -32.53 -3.84 21.49
N ALA A 159 -32.44 -2.52 21.37
CA ALA A 159 -33.48 -1.61 21.86
C ALA A 159 -34.83 -1.83 21.13
N VAL A 160 -34.78 -2.15 19.84
CA VAL A 160 -35.99 -2.36 19.03
C VAL A 160 -36.65 -3.72 19.32
N LEU A 161 -35.90 -4.75 19.70
CA LEU A 161 -36.43 -6.10 19.97
C LEU A 161 -37.42 -6.18 21.14
N GLY A 162 -37.44 -5.18 22.04
CA GLY A 162 -38.35 -5.11 23.18
C GLY A 162 -39.79 -4.68 22.86
N HIS A 163 -40.10 -4.40 21.59
CA HIS A 163 -41.39 -3.84 21.16
C HIS A 163 -42.20 -4.83 20.28
N THR A 164 -43.44 -4.47 19.92
CA THR A 164 -44.33 -5.27 19.05
C THR A 164 -44.70 -4.50 17.78
N THR A 165 -43.77 -4.33 16.85
CA THR A 165 -43.93 -3.57 15.59
C THR A 165 -43.16 -4.23 14.44
N GLU A 166 -43.41 -3.83 13.19
CA GLU A 166 -42.65 -4.28 12.00
C GLU A 166 -41.13 -4.09 12.15
N MET A 167 -40.71 -3.06 12.90
CA MET A 167 -39.30 -2.81 13.21
C MET A 167 -38.64 -3.96 13.99
N VAL A 168 -39.40 -4.74 14.74
CA VAL A 168 -38.89 -5.91 15.49
C VAL A 168 -38.61 -7.07 14.55
N GLU A 169 -39.44 -7.26 13.52
CA GLU A 169 -39.19 -8.29 12.51
C GLU A 169 -37.94 -7.92 11.69
N PHE A 170 -37.80 -6.65 11.31
CA PHE A 170 -36.56 -6.15 10.69
C PHE A 170 -35.34 -6.38 11.59
N ALA A 171 -35.41 -6.02 12.88
CA ALA A 171 -34.31 -6.22 13.82
C ALA A 171 -33.96 -7.72 14.00
N ARG A 172 -34.95 -8.61 14.06
CA ARG A 172 -34.71 -10.07 14.10
C ARG A 172 -34.07 -10.56 12.81
N LYS A 173 -34.51 -10.05 11.66
CA LYS A 173 -33.90 -10.36 10.37
C LYS A 173 -32.46 -9.91 10.37
N GLU A 174 -32.14 -8.68 10.75
CA GLU A 174 -30.76 -8.17 10.85
C GLU A 174 -29.88 -8.97 11.83
N MET A 175 -30.44 -9.48 12.93
CA MET A 175 -29.69 -10.39 13.83
C MET A 175 -29.37 -11.75 13.18
N ASN A 176 -30.26 -12.24 12.32
CA ASN A 176 -30.15 -13.54 11.66
C ASN A 176 -29.45 -13.45 10.29
N ASP A 177 -29.55 -12.30 9.64
CA ASP A 177 -28.96 -11.97 8.35
C ASP A 177 -27.53 -11.48 8.59
N SER A 178 -26.59 -12.18 7.98
CA SER A 178 -25.17 -11.86 8.13
C SER A 178 -24.74 -10.61 7.37
N HIS A 179 -25.63 -9.91 6.65
CA HIS A 179 -25.15 -8.88 5.72
C HIS A 179 -24.40 -7.71 6.41
N THR A 180 -25.06 -7.02 7.35
CA THR A 180 -24.44 -5.93 8.10
C THR A 180 -23.26 -6.42 8.95
N ALA A 181 -23.40 -7.60 9.53
CA ALA A 181 -22.36 -8.27 10.30
C ALA A 181 -21.09 -8.58 9.49
N HIS A 182 -21.21 -9.15 8.28
CA HIS A 182 -20.07 -9.46 7.42
C HIS A 182 -19.43 -8.17 6.90
N CYS A 183 -20.20 -7.09 6.72
CA CYS A 183 -19.67 -5.78 6.35
C CYS A 183 -18.72 -5.24 7.43
N PHE A 184 -19.05 -5.41 8.73
CA PHE A 184 -18.12 -5.07 9.81
C PHE A 184 -16.82 -5.87 9.74
N ASP A 185 -16.87 -7.19 9.53
CA ASP A 185 -15.66 -8.01 9.39
C ASP A 185 -14.87 -7.67 8.11
N TYR A 186 -15.56 -7.36 7.02
CA TYR A 186 -14.95 -6.94 5.76
C TYR A 186 -14.21 -5.61 5.91
N PHE A 187 -14.82 -4.60 6.54
CA PHE A 187 -14.16 -3.32 6.80
C PHE A 187 -12.97 -3.48 7.75
N ARG A 188 -13.10 -4.29 8.81
CA ARG A 188 -11.99 -4.62 9.70
C ARG A 188 -10.81 -5.20 8.92
N GLN A 189 -11.06 -6.20 8.08
CA GLN A 189 -10.02 -6.82 7.25
C GLN A 189 -9.43 -5.86 6.22
N SER A 190 -10.25 -4.97 5.65
CA SER A 190 -9.82 -3.97 4.66
C SER A 190 -8.91 -2.92 5.29
N PHE A 191 -9.26 -2.41 6.47
CA PHE A 191 -8.42 -1.45 7.20
C PHE A 191 -7.08 -2.06 7.58
N GLU A 192 -7.06 -3.29 8.10
CA GLU A 192 -5.81 -4.02 8.38
C GLU A 192 -4.96 -4.28 7.13
N CYS A 193 -5.60 -4.52 5.97
CA CYS A 193 -4.88 -4.77 4.72
C CYS A 193 -4.22 -3.49 4.18
N SER A 194 -4.91 -2.35 4.26
CA SER A 194 -4.37 -1.07 3.83
C SER A 194 -3.44 -0.42 4.86
N ALA A 195 -3.58 -0.79 6.14
CA ALA A 195 -2.73 -0.44 7.28
C ALA A 195 -2.13 0.98 7.22
N ASP A 196 -2.99 2.00 7.27
CA ASP A 196 -2.52 3.38 7.27
C ASP A 196 -1.79 3.71 8.58
N MET A 197 -0.49 3.97 8.48
CA MET A 197 0.39 4.28 9.61
C MET A 197 0.52 5.79 9.88
N SER A 198 -0.26 6.63 9.21
CA SER A 198 -0.22 8.09 9.40
C SER A 198 -0.55 8.45 10.85
N LEU A 199 0.16 9.46 11.37
CA LEU A 199 -0.04 9.95 12.74
C LEU A 199 -1.11 11.02 12.75
N GLU A 200 -2.10 10.81 13.60
CA GLU A 200 -3.23 11.69 13.79
C GLU A 200 -3.12 12.42 15.12
N TRP A 201 -3.24 13.75 15.07
CA TRP A 201 -3.22 14.64 16.23
C TRP A 201 -4.66 14.99 16.67
N PRO A 202 -4.85 15.40 17.94
CA PRO A 202 -6.15 15.76 18.46
C PRO A 202 -6.63 17.14 17.99
N LEU A 203 -7.94 17.27 17.84
CA LEU A 203 -8.66 18.52 17.74
C LEU A 203 -8.36 19.43 18.94
N THR A 204 -8.16 20.71 18.66
CA THR A 204 -8.04 21.77 19.66
C THR A 204 -9.40 22.38 19.93
N SER A 205 -9.89 22.23 21.15
CA SER A 205 -11.11 22.90 21.61
C SER A 205 -10.94 24.43 21.70
N ALA A 206 -12.04 25.17 21.79
CA ALA A 206 -12.03 26.63 21.94
C ALA A 206 -11.24 27.13 23.17
N SER A 207 -11.07 26.31 24.21
CA SER A 207 -10.27 26.63 25.40
C SER A 207 -8.78 26.28 25.25
N GLY A 208 -8.34 25.84 24.07
CA GLY A 208 -6.97 25.40 23.80
C GLY A 208 -6.67 23.97 24.24
N LYS A 209 -7.64 23.25 24.83
CA LYS A 209 -7.45 21.86 25.26
C LYS A 209 -7.53 20.91 24.07
N ARG A 210 -6.64 19.92 24.03
CA ARG A 210 -6.67 18.77 23.11
C ARG A 210 -7.62 17.68 23.62
N ILE A 211 -8.60 17.27 22.83
CA ILE A 211 -9.74 16.48 23.33
C ILE A 211 -10.03 15.16 22.60
N GLN A 212 -10.00 15.15 21.28
CA GLN A 212 -10.42 14.01 20.46
C GLN A 212 -9.58 13.97 19.20
N VAL A 213 -9.22 12.77 18.77
CA VAL A 213 -8.70 12.54 17.42
C VAL A 213 -9.88 12.19 16.52
N ASP A 214 -10.02 12.89 15.40
CA ASP A 214 -11.12 12.73 14.44
C ASP A 214 -10.62 12.52 13.00
N GLY A 215 -9.31 12.58 12.76
CA GLY A 215 -8.71 12.46 11.43
C GLY A 215 -8.80 13.75 10.59
N GLU A 216 -9.43 14.81 11.09
CA GLU A 216 -9.65 16.01 10.29
C GLU A 216 -8.35 16.81 10.09
N GLY A 217 -8.13 17.27 8.86
CA GLY A 217 -6.93 18.05 8.50
C GLY A 217 -5.64 17.23 8.45
N ILE A 218 -5.70 15.91 8.65
CA ILE A 218 -4.53 15.03 8.62
C ILE A 218 -4.30 14.50 7.19
N PRO A 219 -3.08 14.57 6.66
CA PRO A 219 -2.79 14.12 5.31
C PRO A 219 -2.60 12.60 5.23
N HIS A 220 -3.23 11.96 4.23
CA HIS A 220 -3.13 10.52 3.94
C HIS A 220 -2.66 10.23 2.50
N VAL A 221 -1.99 9.09 2.29
CA VAL A 221 -1.61 8.64 0.93
C VAL A 221 -2.76 7.84 0.32
N CYS A 222 -3.52 8.48 -0.56
CA CYS A 222 -4.69 7.87 -1.18
C CYS A 222 -4.45 7.54 -2.65
N THR A 223 -5.12 6.50 -3.13
CA THR A 223 -5.33 6.33 -4.58
C THR A 223 -6.20 7.47 -5.09
N SER A 224 -5.86 8.04 -6.25
CA SER A 224 -6.63 9.15 -6.84
C SER A 224 -8.08 8.73 -7.11
N LYS A 225 -9.02 9.35 -6.40
CA LYS A 225 -10.46 9.12 -6.59
C LYS A 225 -10.90 9.46 -8.02
N GLN A 226 -10.31 10.50 -8.61
CA GLN A 226 -10.59 10.88 -9.99
C GLN A 226 -10.12 9.80 -10.95
N ALA A 227 -8.87 9.34 -10.82
CA ALA A 227 -8.35 8.29 -11.69
C ALA A 227 -9.14 6.98 -11.55
N LEU A 228 -9.55 6.63 -10.32
CA LEU A 228 -10.46 5.50 -10.07
C LEU A 228 -11.79 5.72 -10.78
N LYS A 229 -12.40 6.90 -10.66
CA LYS A 229 -13.67 7.22 -11.28
C LYS A 229 -13.59 7.14 -12.80
N GLU A 230 -12.58 7.74 -13.41
CA GLU A 230 -12.32 7.71 -14.85
C GLU A 230 -12.19 6.25 -15.34
N TYR A 231 -11.39 5.44 -14.64
CA TYR A 231 -11.27 4.02 -14.94
C TYR A 231 -12.62 3.28 -14.85
N MET A 232 -13.40 3.53 -13.79
CA MET A 232 -14.70 2.88 -13.62
C MET A 232 -15.71 3.37 -14.68
N GLU A 233 -15.72 4.64 -15.06
CA GLU A 233 -16.59 5.17 -16.11
C GLU A 233 -16.31 4.49 -17.46
N GLU A 234 -15.06 4.18 -17.76
CA GLU A 234 -14.65 3.44 -18.96
C GLU A 234 -14.93 1.93 -18.89
N ASN A 235 -14.93 1.33 -17.69
CA ASN A 235 -14.91 -0.13 -17.51
C ASN A 235 -16.08 -0.71 -16.68
N HIS A 236 -17.09 0.09 -16.31
CA HIS A 236 -18.20 -0.37 -15.46
C HIS A 236 -19.11 -1.39 -16.15
N PHE A 237 -19.76 -2.23 -15.35
CA PHE A 237 -20.83 -3.09 -15.81
C PHE A 237 -22.10 -2.28 -16.11
N THR A 238 -22.54 -2.30 -17.36
CA THR A 238 -23.64 -1.46 -17.87
C THR A 238 -25.04 -1.88 -17.39
N GLY A 239 -25.18 -3.06 -16.80
CA GLY A 239 -26.46 -3.57 -16.30
C GLY A 239 -26.81 -3.19 -14.85
N ALA A 240 -25.90 -2.52 -14.14
CA ALA A 240 -26.12 -2.11 -12.75
C ALA A 240 -26.77 -0.72 -12.65
N ARG A 241 -27.50 -0.47 -11.55
CA ARG A 241 -28.13 0.84 -11.23
C ARG A 241 -27.57 1.37 -9.92
N ASN A 242 -27.34 2.69 -9.83
CA ASN A 242 -26.63 3.33 -8.70
C ASN A 242 -27.52 3.75 -7.51
N HIS A 243 -28.58 3.00 -7.19
CA HIS A 243 -29.64 3.47 -6.28
C HIS A 243 -29.71 2.78 -4.92
N ASP A 244 -28.68 2.02 -4.54
CA ASP A 244 -28.76 1.10 -3.40
C ASP A 244 -28.05 1.59 -2.13
N ILE A 245 -27.44 2.78 -2.14
CA ILE A 245 -26.59 3.27 -1.04
C ILE A 245 -27.12 4.49 -0.29
N SER A 246 -28.14 5.18 -0.82
CA SER A 246 -28.78 6.33 -0.17
C SER A 246 -30.24 6.03 0.10
N ALA A 247 -30.69 6.30 1.33
CA ALA A 247 -32.09 6.19 1.75
C ALA A 247 -32.96 7.34 1.21
#